data_AF-A0A2M7PIC1-F1
#
_entry.id   AF-A0A2M7PIC1-F1
#
_cell.length_a   1.000
_cell.length_b   1.000
_cell.length_c   1.000
_cell.angle_alpha   90.00
_cell.angle_beta   90.00
_cell.angle_gamma   90.00
#
_symmetry.space_group_name_H-M   'P 1'
#
loop_
_entity.id
_entity.type
_entity.pdbx_description
1 polymer ?
#
loop_
_entity_poly.entity_id
_entity_poly.type
_entity_poly.pdbx_seq_one_letter_code
_entity_poly.pdbx_strand_id
1 'polypeptide(L)'
;MFFEATGITVQSNTELTVSVTIANDLTVGSYDVWVDDLVLGNGFMVDQLDGVETFDLAKSLELYPNPAADFLTVEVPQGADIRMVDLQGRLMMKFLADQQSNQLDVSG
;
A
#
# COMPACT_ATOMS: atom_id res chain seq x y z
N MET A 1 23.11 26.62 -27.28
CA MET A 1 21.83 27.30 -27.03
C MET A 1 21.03 26.37 -26.15
N PHE A 2 20.53 26.85 -25.01
CA PHE A 2 19.72 26.04 -24.09
C PHE A 2 18.25 26.39 -24.32
N PHE A 3 17.39 25.38 -24.35
CA PHE A 3 15.94 25.56 -24.45
C PHE A 3 15.35 25.33 -23.06
N GLU A 4 14.64 26.33 -22.54
CA GLU A 4 13.89 26.16 -21.30
C GLU A 4 12.56 25.44 -21.59
N ALA A 5 12.20 24.51 -20.70
CA ALA A 5 10.89 23.88 -20.77
C ALA A 5 9.81 24.89 -20.42
N THR A 6 8.78 25.00 -21.28
CA THR A 6 7.60 25.82 -21.02
C THR A 6 6.53 25.06 -20.24
N GLY A 7 6.63 23.73 -20.17
CA GLY A 7 5.77 22.89 -19.36
C GLY A 7 6.29 21.46 -19.23
N ILE A 8 6.00 20.82 -18.10
CA ILE A 8 6.30 19.41 -17.82
C ILE A 8 5.02 18.77 -17.28
N THR A 9 4.62 17.62 -17.83
CA THR A 9 3.48 16.83 -17.36
C THR A 9 3.94 15.41 -17.05
N VAL A 10 3.59 14.90 -15.86
CA VAL A 10 3.83 13.51 -15.46
C VAL A 10 2.68 12.65 -15.98
N GLN A 11 2.96 11.70 -16.89
CA GLN A 11 1.95 10.79 -17.45
C GLN A 11 1.84 9.51 -16.61
N SER A 12 2.98 8.99 -16.15
CA SER A 12 3.07 7.80 -15.31
C SER A 12 4.34 7.82 -14.46
N ASN A 13 4.59 6.76 -13.68
CA ASN A 13 5.83 6.61 -12.92
C ASN A 13 7.08 6.39 -13.79
N THR A 14 6.93 6.24 -15.11
CA THR A 14 8.04 6.05 -16.06
C THR A 14 7.98 6.98 -17.26
N GLU A 15 7.00 7.88 -17.34
CA GLU A 15 6.77 8.71 -18.53
C GLU A 15 6.46 10.16 -18.17
N LEU A 16 7.18 11.08 -18.84
CA LEU A 16 7.00 12.52 -18.76
C LEU A 16 6.80 13.08 -20.16
N THR A 17 5.93 14.09 -20.29
CA THR A 17 5.81 14.92 -21.49
C THR A 17 6.38 16.30 -21.19
N VAL A 18 7.31 16.77 -22.02
CA VAL A 18 7.93 18.11 -21.90
C VAL A 18 7.55 18.96 -23.10
N SER A 19 7.14 20.19 -22.84
CA SER A 19 6.93 21.22 -23.86
C SER A 19 8.12 22.18 -23.86
N VAL A 20 8.69 22.43 -25.03
CA VAL A 20 9.78 23.39 -25.25
C VAL A 20 9.42 24.34 -26.39
N THR A 21 9.97 25.55 -26.37
CA THR A 21 9.87 26.47 -27.50
C THR A 21 11.15 26.42 -28.33
N ILE A 22 11.01 26.10 -29.62
CA ILE A 22 12.11 26.11 -30.59
C ILE A 22 12.12 27.48 -31.27
N ALA A 23 13.27 28.15 -31.30
CA ALA A 23 13.41 29.45 -31.94
C ALA A 23 13.26 29.35 -33.48
N ASN A 24 12.64 30.35 -34.09
CA ASN A 24 12.30 30.35 -35.52
C ASN A 24 13.47 30.69 -36.46
N ASP A 25 14.59 31.14 -35.90
CA ASP A 25 15.83 31.47 -36.60
C ASP A 25 16.82 30.29 -36.67
N LEU A 26 16.45 29.13 -36.12
CA LEU A 26 17.25 27.91 -36.19
C LEU A 26 17.28 27.36 -37.62
N THR A 27 18.45 26.85 -38.00
CA THR A 27 18.63 26.18 -39.29
C THR A 27 17.99 24.79 -39.24
N VAL A 28 17.42 24.34 -40.35
CA VAL A 28 16.87 22.97 -40.43
C VAL A 28 17.98 21.94 -40.24
N GLY A 29 17.80 21.04 -39.28
CA GLY A 29 18.77 20.00 -38.96
C GLY A 29 18.38 19.19 -37.72
N SER A 30 19.20 18.20 -37.39
CA SER A 30 19.06 17.44 -36.14
C SER A 30 19.70 18.20 -35.00
N TYR A 31 19.01 18.24 -33.86
CA TYR A 31 19.49 18.83 -32.61
C TYR A 31 19.38 17.79 -31.50
N ASP A 32 20.38 17.75 -30.63
CA ASP A 32 20.33 16.91 -29.44
C ASP A 32 19.47 17.55 -28.36
N VAL A 33 18.71 16.72 -27.64
CA VAL A 33 17.99 17.14 -26.44
C VAL A 33 18.86 16.77 -25.25
N TRP A 34 19.45 17.79 -24.62
CA TRP A 34 20.21 17.63 -23.38
C TRP A 34 19.33 18.03 -22.21
N VAL A 35 19.20 17.11 -21.26
CA VAL A 35 18.49 17.35 -19.99
C VAL A 35 19.54 17.37 -18.90
N ASP A 36 19.72 18.53 -18.27
CA ASP A 36 20.58 18.69 -17.09
C ASP A 36 19.69 19.08 -15.90
N ASP A 37 19.81 18.35 -14.79
CA ASP A 37 19.02 18.51 -13.56
C ASP A 37 17.52 18.79 -13.77
N LEU A 38 16.78 17.78 -14.26
CA LEU A 38 15.31 17.85 -14.35
C LEU A 38 14.67 17.83 -12.95
N VAL A 39 14.46 19.00 -12.37
CA VAL A 39 13.80 19.16 -11.07
C VAL A 39 12.45 19.83 -11.27
N LEU A 40 11.37 19.09 -11.02
CA LEU A 40 10.02 19.67 -10.92
C LEU A 40 9.68 19.88 -9.44
N GLY A 41 9.87 21.11 -8.95
CA GLY A 41 9.47 21.49 -7.60
C GLY A 41 7.96 21.28 -7.40
N ASN A 42 7.58 20.51 -6.39
CA ASN A 42 6.18 20.12 -6.12
C ASN A 42 5.47 19.42 -7.31
N GLY A 43 6.21 18.67 -8.13
CA GLY A 43 5.69 18.05 -9.36
C GLY A 43 4.61 17.00 -9.19
N PHE A 44 4.45 16.47 -7.99
CA PHE A 44 3.35 15.61 -7.61
C PHE A 44 2.98 15.86 -6.16
N MET A 45 1.71 15.61 -5.84
CA MET A 45 1.22 15.52 -4.47
C MET A 45 1.04 14.05 -4.16
N VAL A 46 1.63 13.58 -3.06
CA VAL A 46 1.27 12.28 -2.49
C VAL A 46 0.10 12.52 -1.57
N ASP A 47 -1.09 12.13 -2.03
CA ASP A 47 -2.22 12.00 -1.11
C ASP A 47 -2.08 10.69 -0.36
N GLN A 48 -1.94 10.79 0.96
CA GLN A 48 -2.17 9.66 1.84
C GLN A 48 -3.67 9.40 1.84
N LEU A 49 -4.10 8.39 1.09
CA LEU A 49 -5.46 7.88 1.23
C LEU A 49 -5.59 7.26 2.62
N ASP A 50 -6.38 7.88 3.49
CA ASP A 50 -6.86 7.34 4.78
C ASP A 50 -7.73 6.07 4.62
N GLY A 51 -7.63 5.38 3.48
CA GLY A 51 -8.39 4.20 3.09
C GLY A 51 -7.68 2.87 3.35
N VAL A 52 -6.50 2.88 3.96
CA VAL A 52 -6.12 1.71 4.76
C VAL A 52 -6.88 1.90 6.05
N GLU A 53 -8.09 1.32 6.14
CA GLU A 53 -8.72 1.13 7.44
C GLU A 53 -7.64 0.52 8.32
N THR A 54 -7.15 1.30 9.28
CA THR A 54 -6.28 0.78 10.32
C THR A 54 -7.02 -0.44 10.84
N PHE A 55 -6.47 -1.63 10.60
CA PHE A 55 -7.03 -2.87 11.13
C PHE A 55 -6.94 -2.74 12.64
N ASP A 56 -8.01 -2.19 13.22
CA ASP A 56 -8.12 -1.94 14.64
C ASP A 56 -8.33 -3.30 15.27
N LEU A 57 -7.22 -3.99 15.55
CA LEU A 57 -7.18 -5.32 16.13
C LEU A 57 -8.11 -5.45 17.34
N ALA A 58 -8.29 -4.37 18.11
CA ALA A 58 -9.14 -4.33 19.29
C ALA A 58 -10.65 -4.26 18.96
N LYS A 59 -11.04 -3.81 17.76
CA LYS A 59 -12.43 -3.81 17.29
C LYS A 59 -12.77 -5.00 16.40
N SER A 60 -11.78 -5.69 15.85
CA SER A 60 -11.99 -6.76 14.87
C SER A 60 -11.76 -8.17 15.42
N LEU A 61 -11.37 -8.31 16.69
CA LEU A 61 -11.09 -9.59 17.34
C LEU A 61 -11.66 -9.60 18.75
N GLU A 62 -12.68 -10.41 18.99
CA GLU A 62 -13.20 -10.68 20.33
C GLU A 62 -12.93 -12.14 20.71
N LEU A 63 -12.53 -12.35 21.96
CA LEU A 63 -12.12 -13.65 22.49
C LEU A 63 -12.93 -13.98 23.75
N TYR A 64 -13.64 -15.11 23.73
CA TYR A 64 -14.49 -15.56 24.82
C TYR A 64 -14.02 -16.93 25.32
N PRO A 65 -13.16 -16.98 26.34
CA PRO A 65 -12.73 -18.24 26.93
C PRO A 65 -13.90 -18.91 27.66
N ASN A 66 -14.07 -20.22 27.49
CA ASN A 66 -15.01 -21.00 28.26
C ASN A 66 -14.30 -21.59 29.50
N PRO A 67 -14.63 -21.21 30.74
CA PRO A 67 -13.97 -21.75 31.92
C PRO A 67 -14.45 -23.16 32.31
N ALA A 68 -15.54 -23.65 31.71
CA ALA A 68 -16.13 -24.96 32.02
C ALA A 68 -15.77 -26.05 30.99
N ALA A 69 -15.11 -25.69 29.90
CA ALA A 69 -14.67 -26.61 28.85
C ALA A 69 -13.47 -26.00 28.12
N ASP A 70 -12.61 -26.82 27.53
CA ASP A 70 -11.38 -26.37 26.85
C ASP A 70 -11.65 -25.79 25.45
N PHE A 71 -12.56 -24.82 25.37
CA PHE A 71 -12.91 -24.12 24.15
C PHE A 71 -12.71 -22.61 24.28
N LEU A 72 -12.23 -22.00 23.19
CA LEU A 72 -12.15 -20.56 23.01
C LEU A 72 -13.03 -20.16 21.82
N THR A 73 -13.99 -19.27 22.05
CA THR A 73 -14.74 -18.66 20.95
C THR A 73 -14.01 -17.42 20.46
N VAL A 74 -13.83 -17.33 19.15
CA VAL A 74 -13.13 -16.25 18.45
C VAL A 74 -14.10 -15.59 17.48
N GLU A 75 -14.41 -14.32 17.70
CA GLU A 75 -15.21 -13.52 16.79
C GLU A 75 -14.32 -12.61 15.95
N VAL A 76 -14.34 -12.83 14.64
CA VAL A 76 -13.50 -12.16 13.64
C VAL A 76 -14.23 -12.04 12.31
N PRO A 77 -13.89 -11.06 11.46
CA PRO A 77 -14.45 -11.00 10.10
C PRO A 77 -14.22 -12.30 9.32
N GLN A 78 -15.24 -12.70 8.56
CA GLN A 78 -15.13 -13.83 7.64
C GLN A 78 -13.96 -13.62 6.67
N GLY A 79 -13.16 -14.66 6.46
CA GLY A 79 -11.98 -14.62 5.60
C GLY A 79 -10.70 -14.13 6.29
N ALA A 80 -10.72 -13.86 7.60
CA ALA A 80 -9.51 -13.55 8.36
C ALA A 80 -8.60 -14.80 8.50
N ASP A 81 -7.29 -14.64 8.24
CA ASP A 81 -6.26 -15.66 8.52
C ASP A 81 -5.81 -15.52 9.98
N ILE A 82 -6.19 -16.48 10.83
CA ILE A 82 -5.89 -16.48 12.27
C ILE A 82 -4.71 -17.40 12.55
N ARG A 83 -3.74 -16.89 13.29
CA ARG A 83 -2.54 -17.63 13.73
C ARG A 83 -2.36 -17.46 15.23
N MET A 84 -2.42 -18.57 15.96
CA MET A 84 -2.15 -18.61 17.39
C MET A 84 -0.73 -19.07 17.61
N VAL A 85 0.03 -18.28 18.36
CA VAL A 85 1.41 -18.56 18.71
C VAL A 85 1.57 -18.61 20.22
N ASP A 86 2.49 -19.43 20.72
CA ASP A 86 2.85 -19.44 22.13
C ASP A 86 3.74 -18.24 22.49
N LEU A 87 4.09 -18.11 23.78
CA LEU A 87 4.94 -17.03 24.29
C LEU A 87 6.38 -17.08 23.74
N GLN A 88 6.80 -18.20 23.15
CA GLN A 88 8.08 -18.39 22.50
C GLN A 88 8.01 -18.15 20.98
N GLY A 89 6.83 -17.77 20.46
CA GLY A 89 6.58 -17.50 19.04
C GLY A 89 6.36 -18.74 18.18
N ARG A 90 6.18 -19.93 18.78
CA ARG A 90 5.88 -21.16 18.02
C ARG A 90 4.41 -21.19 17.63
N LEU A 91 4.14 -21.53 16.36
CA LEU A 91 2.77 -21.67 15.85
C LEU A 91 2.08 -22.87 16.50
N MET A 92 0.97 -22.61 17.19
CA MET A 92 0.11 -23.61 17.81
C MET A 92 -1.05 -24.00 16.90
N MET A 93 -1.70 -23.01 16.30
CA MET A 93 -2.87 -23.21 15.44
C MET A 93 -2.91 -22.17 14.32
N LYS A 94 -3.41 -22.60 13.16
CA LYS A 94 -3.72 -21.72 12.02
C LYS A 94 -5.03 -22.13 11.38
N PHE A 95 -5.93 -21.16 11.14
CA PHE A 95 -7.16 -21.40 10.38
C PHE A 95 -7.61 -20.13 9.65
N LEU A 96 -8.43 -20.33 8.62
CA LEU A 96 -9.15 -19.25 7.93
C LEU A 96 -10.57 -19.21 8.51
N ALA A 97 -11.00 -18.06 9.01
CA ALA A 97 -12.34 -17.90 9.57
C ALA A 97 -13.39 -18.08 8.46
N ASP A 98 -14.19 -19.15 8.55
CA ASP A 98 -15.23 -19.46 7.57
C ASP A 98 -16.54 -18.71 7.84
N GLN A 99 -16.73 -18.31 9.09
CA GLN A 99 -17.83 -17.51 9.60
C GLN A 99 -17.34 -16.50 10.64
N GLN A 100 -18.24 -15.63 11.10
CA GLN A 100 -17.88 -14.56 12.03
C GLN A 100 -17.55 -15.04 13.46
N SER A 101 -18.04 -16.22 13.87
CA SER A 101 -17.81 -16.79 15.20
C SER A 101 -17.28 -18.22 15.07
N ASN A 102 -16.06 -18.48 15.54
CA ASN A 102 -15.39 -19.76 15.39
C ASN A 102 -15.07 -20.31 16.78
N GLN A 103 -15.45 -21.56 17.06
CA GLN A 103 -15.10 -22.24 18.31
C GLN A 103 -13.83 -23.07 18.10
N LEU A 104 -12.82 -22.82 18.91
CA LEU A 104 -11.52 -23.48 18.83
C LEU A 104 -11.34 -24.37 20.05
N ASP A 105 -10.99 -25.63 19.79
CA ASP A 105 -10.55 -26.56 20.83
C ASP A 105 -9.12 -26.19 21.26
N VAL A 106 -8.95 -25.91 22.54
CA VAL A 106 -7.67 -25.55 23.16
C VAL A 106 -7.19 -26.62 24.14
N SER A 107 -7.81 -27.80 24.15
CA SER A 107 -7.29 -28.98 24.84
C SER A 107 -6.01 -29.43 24.14
N GLY A 108 -4.87 -29.13 24.77
CA GLY A 108 -3.54 -29.54 24.31
C GLY A 108 -3.19 -30.97 24.67
#